data_AF-A0A843EU28-F1
#
_entry.id   AF-A0A843EU28-F1
#
_cell.length_a   1.000
_cell.length_b   1.000
_cell.length_c   1.000
_cell.angle_alpha   90.00
_cell.angle_beta   90.00
_cell.angle_gamma   90.00
#
_symmetry.space_group_name_H-M   'P 1'
#
loop_
_entity.id
_entity.type
_entity.pdbx_description
1 polymer ?
#
loop_
_entity_poly.entity_id
_entity_poly.type
_entity_poly.pdbx_seq_one_letter_code
_entity_poly.pdbx_strand_id
1 'polypeptide(L)'
;MIEYYFYIEGKISIPVGTVNNIITMLSALIILGFISTRLPQFRMLGDSSIYEIGYLIVIGLLSLIISYFTKSTNSDTILYPYLEMFKVISVMLIFTLIATKTKPFKEIINGKFTKKNLILFFIIFTILGILASMYHVTIDDSYANVRNLIMMIAGLIGGPIIGIPTAIISGIFRYSIGGPTAFPCAVSTVISGVLGSLLYILNGRKFLRTIPAVSLMFLYTGLDMLIIVFLTPSNISIPYVSDIYPLMLFANVLGMILFVMILKEQKSGSKKPISYEELKIKEMENMLEEYDEKIEKLEQDIEKLKNKEV
;
A
#
# COMPACT_ATOMS: atom_id res chain seq x y z
N MET A 1 -37.91 -12.66 3.62
CA MET A 1 -37.18 -11.76 2.71
C MET A 1 -37.66 -12.10 1.30
N ILE A 2 -38.17 -11.15 0.52
CA ILE A 2 -38.76 -11.43 -0.80
C ILE A 2 -37.63 -11.38 -1.84
N GLU A 3 -37.27 -12.53 -2.41
CA GLU A 3 -36.31 -12.61 -3.52
C GLU A 3 -36.98 -12.24 -4.84
N TYR A 4 -36.42 -11.27 -5.55
CA TYR A 4 -36.88 -10.88 -6.87
C TYR A 4 -36.08 -11.64 -7.94
N TYR A 5 -36.79 -12.16 -8.94
CA TYR A 5 -36.23 -12.93 -10.05
C TYR A 5 -36.57 -12.26 -11.38
N PHE A 6 -35.59 -12.18 -12.28
CA PHE A 6 -35.85 -11.88 -13.68
C PHE A 6 -36.19 -13.17 -14.41
N TYR A 7 -37.33 -13.17 -15.09
CA TYR A 7 -37.75 -14.26 -15.97
C TYR A 7 -37.46 -13.87 -17.41
N ILE A 8 -36.52 -14.59 -18.05
CA ILE A 8 -36.26 -14.47 -19.48
C ILE A 8 -36.99 -15.61 -20.17
N GLU A 9 -37.95 -15.27 -21.05
CA GLU A 9 -38.72 -16.20 -21.89
C GLU A 9 -39.29 -17.42 -21.15
N GLY A 10 -39.74 -17.22 -19.91
CA GLY A 10 -40.48 -18.22 -19.14
C GLY A 10 -39.70 -19.50 -18.73
N LYS A 11 -38.38 -19.57 -18.92
CA LYS A 11 -37.60 -20.78 -18.59
C LYS A 11 -36.37 -20.57 -17.71
N ILE A 12 -35.83 -19.37 -17.63
CA ILE A 12 -34.62 -19.09 -16.84
C ILE A 12 -34.95 -18.03 -15.79
N SER A 13 -34.91 -18.42 -14.51
CA SER A 13 -35.02 -17.52 -13.36
C SER A 13 -33.61 -17.10 -12.93
N ILE A 14 -33.25 -15.84 -13.19
CA ILE A 14 -31.98 -15.28 -12.71
C ILE A 14 -32.28 -14.44 -11.47
N PRO A 15 -31.66 -14.73 -10.31
CA PRO A 15 -31.79 -13.88 -9.13
C PRO A 15 -31.32 -12.46 -9.46
N VAL A 16 -32.10 -11.44 -9.11
CA VAL A 16 -31.74 -10.03 -9.36
C VAL A 16 -30.36 -9.67 -8.78
N GLY A 17 -29.97 -10.28 -7.65
CA GLY A 17 -28.64 -10.13 -7.07
C GLY A 17 -27.51 -10.61 -7.99
N THR A 18 -27.72 -11.67 -8.77
CA THR A 18 -26.72 -12.19 -9.72
C THR A 18 -26.53 -11.21 -10.88
N VAL A 19 -27.61 -10.62 -11.38
CA VAL A 19 -27.57 -9.59 -12.43
C VAL A 19 -26.85 -8.33 -11.94
N ASN A 20 -27.16 -7.88 -10.73
CA ASN A 20 -26.47 -6.72 -10.14
C ASN A 20 -24.98 -6.98 -9.93
N ASN A 21 -24.58 -8.16 -9.43
CA ASN A 21 -23.17 -8.52 -9.26
C ASN A 21 -22.41 -8.52 -10.60
N ILE A 22 -23.03 -9.04 -11.66
CA ILE A 22 -22.44 -9.04 -13.00
C ILE A 22 -22.28 -7.60 -13.52
N ILE A 23 -23.29 -6.75 -13.34
CA ILE A 23 -23.24 -5.34 -13.75
C ILE A 23 -22.17 -4.58 -12.95
N THR A 24 -22.04 -4.82 -11.64
CA THR A 24 -21.02 -4.21 -10.79
C THR A 24 -19.61 -4.69 -11.16
N MET A 25 -19.42 -5.99 -11.46
CA MET A 25 -18.14 -6.49 -11.95
C MET A 25 -17.78 -5.92 -13.33
N LEU A 26 -18.72 -5.87 -14.26
CA LEU A 26 -18.52 -5.31 -15.59
C LEU A 26 -18.19 -3.82 -15.53
N SER A 27 -18.92 -3.04 -14.73
CA SER A 27 -18.62 -1.62 -14.53
C SER A 27 -17.26 -1.39 -13.87
N ALA A 28 -16.89 -2.19 -12.86
CA ALA A 28 -15.56 -2.14 -12.27
C ALA A 28 -14.45 -2.48 -13.27
N LEU A 29 -14.64 -3.51 -14.11
CA LEU A 29 -13.70 -3.91 -15.16
C LEU A 29 -13.58 -2.87 -16.27
N ILE A 30 -14.69 -2.25 -16.69
CA ILE A 30 -14.70 -1.18 -17.70
C ILE A 30 -13.96 0.05 -17.15
N ILE A 31 -14.18 0.42 -15.89
CA ILE A 31 -13.49 1.55 -15.26
C ILE A 31 -12.00 1.24 -15.08
N LEU A 32 -11.64 0.04 -14.59
CA LEU A 32 -10.25 -0.42 -14.49
C LEU A 32 -9.55 -0.45 -15.86
N GLY A 33 -10.23 -0.94 -16.90
CA GLY A 33 -9.72 -0.99 -18.27
C GLY A 33 -9.57 0.40 -18.89
N PHE A 34 -10.53 1.29 -18.70
CA PHE A 34 -10.48 2.68 -19.17
C PHE A 34 -9.33 3.45 -18.52
N ILE A 35 -9.15 3.26 -17.22
CA ILE A 35 -8.04 3.85 -16.45
C ILE A 35 -6.72 3.26 -16.93
N SER A 36 -6.58 1.93 -17.00
CA SER A 36 -5.36 1.24 -17.45
C SER A 36 -4.91 1.61 -18.87
N THR A 37 -5.85 1.85 -19.80
CA THR A 37 -5.54 2.13 -21.21
C THR A 37 -5.23 3.60 -21.50
N ARG A 38 -5.81 4.54 -20.75
CA ARG A 38 -5.54 5.99 -20.93
C ARG A 38 -4.37 6.49 -20.08
N LEU A 39 -3.94 5.77 -19.04
CA LEU A 39 -2.88 6.20 -18.13
C LEU A 39 -1.49 6.44 -18.75
N PRO A 40 -0.99 5.63 -19.71
CA PRO A 40 0.32 5.85 -20.31
C PRO A 40 0.45 7.21 -21.00
N GLN A 41 -0.67 7.72 -21.55
CA GLN A 41 -0.72 9.00 -22.25
C GLN A 41 -0.68 10.20 -21.28
N PHE A 42 -1.20 10.06 -20.06
CA PHE A 42 -1.20 11.13 -19.05
C PHE A 42 0.08 11.17 -18.20
N ARG A 43 0.79 10.05 -18.08
CA ARG A 43 2.12 9.96 -17.44
C ARG A 43 3.17 10.81 -18.18
N MET A 44 2.92 11.15 -19.45
CA MET A 44 3.80 11.98 -20.28
C MET A 44 3.56 13.50 -20.13
N LEU A 45 2.51 13.95 -19.43
CA LEU A 45 2.07 15.35 -19.45
C LEU A 45 2.05 16.08 -18.09
N GLY A 46 2.46 15.46 -16.98
CA GLY A 46 2.51 16.17 -15.69
C GLY A 46 2.93 15.34 -14.47
N ASP A 47 3.05 16.02 -13.33
CA ASP A 47 3.58 15.52 -12.06
C ASP A 47 2.90 14.20 -11.61
N SER A 48 3.68 13.11 -11.65
CA SER A 48 3.31 11.72 -11.32
C SER A 48 2.49 11.57 -10.02
N SER A 49 2.70 12.48 -9.06
CA SER A 49 2.06 12.50 -7.75
C SER A 49 0.53 12.67 -7.76
N ILE A 50 -0.02 13.43 -8.71
CA ILE A 50 -1.47 13.74 -8.76
C ILE A 50 -2.27 12.53 -9.25
N TYR A 51 -1.69 11.75 -10.16
CA TYR A 51 -2.31 10.57 -10.74
C TYR A 51 -2.41 9.41 -9.76
N GLU A 52 -1.47 9.27 -8.82
CA GLU A 52 -1.52 8.25 -7.76
C GLU A 52 -2.59 8.51 -6.71
N ILE A 53 -2.71 9.77 -6.29
CA ILE A 53 -3.79 10.21 -5.39
C ILE A 53 -5.13 9.99 -6.08
N GLY A 54 -5.23 10.33 -7.38
CA GLY A 54 -6.39 10.01 -8.20
C GLY A 54 -6.70 8.51 -8.26
N TYR A 55 -5.69 7.66 -8.46
CA TYR A 55 -5.87 6.20 -8.54
C TYR A 55 -6.38 5.58 -7.24
N LEU A 56 -5.83 5.99 -6.10
CA LEU A 56 -6.25 5.47 -4.79
C LEU A 56 -7.57 6.03 -4.31
N ILE A 57 -7.88 7.28 -4.67
CA ILE A 57 -9.22 7.85 -4.49
C ILE A 57 -10.21 7.09 -5.35
N VAL A 58 -9.91 6.84 -6.62
CA VAL A 58 -10.81 6.12 -7.53
C VAL A 58 -11.02 4.67 -7.09
N ILE A 59 -9.98 3.96 -6.66
CA ILE A 59 -10.10 2.60 -6.12
C ILE A 59 -10.86 2.59 -4.80
N GLY A 60 -10.57 3.54 -3.90
CA GLY A 60 -11.31 3.68 -2.64
C GLY A 60 -12.80 3.98 -2.89
N LEU A 61 -13.11 4.85 -3.85
CA LEU A 61 -14.47 5.15 -4.29
C LEU A 61 -15.13 3.94 -4.98
N LEU A 62 -14.39 3.20 -5.81
CA LEU A 62 -14.88 1.96 -6.42
C LEU A 62 -15.22 0.93 -5.35
N SER A 63 -14.33 0.76 -4.36
CA SER A 63 -14.54 -0.15 -3.23
C SER A 63 -15.72 0.29 -2.36
N LEU A 64 -15.91 1.60 -2.15
CA LEU A 64 -17.08 2.15 -1.47
C LEU A 64 -18.37 1.87 -2.24
N ILE A 65 -18.35 2.07 -3.56
CA ILE A 65 -19.49 1.78 -4.45
C ILE A 65 -19.80 0.28 -4.40
N ILE A 66 -18.80 -0.58 -4.57
CA ILE A 66 -18.96 -2.05 -4.51
C ILE A 66 -19.48 -2.49 -3.14
N SER A 67 -18.90 -2.01 -2.03
CA SER A 67 -19.35 -2.29 -0.66
C SER A 67 -20.80 -1.83 -0.44
N TYR A 68 -21.16 -0.62 -0.89
CA TYR A 68 -22.51 -0.07 -0.77
C TYR A 68 -23.54 -0.91 -1.54
N PHE A 69 -23.26 -1.27 -2.80
CA PHE A 69 -24.16 -2.08 -3.60
C PHE A 69 -24.22 -3.54 -3.11
N THR A 70 -23.11 -4.12 -2.67
CA THR A 70 -23.06 -5.50 -2.12
C THR A 70 -23.84 -5.62 -0.81
N LYS A 71 -23.72 -4.61 0.08
CA LYS A 71 -24.54 -4.50 1.30
C LYS A 71 -26.03 -4.48 1.00
N SER A 72 -26.42 -3.93 -0.15
CA SER A 72 -27.81 -3.87 -0.61
C SER A 72 -28.30 -5.15 -1.29
N THR A 73 -27.44 -6.12 -1.62
CA THR A 73 -27.84 -7.29 -2.44
C THR A 73 -27.54 -8.67 -1.87
N ASN A 74 -26.59 -8.86 -0.92
CA ASN A 74 -26.50 -10.06 -0.05
C ASN A 74 -25.28 -9.98 0.91
N SER A 75 -25.53 -9.87 2.22
CA SER A 75 -24.52 -9.93 3.31
C SER A 75 -23.82 -11.29 3.42
N ASP A 76 -24.36 -12.33 2.80
CA ASP A 76 -24.00 -13.74 3.08
C ASP A 76 -22.92 -14.28 2.13
N THR A 77 -22.39 -13.43 1.25
CA THR A 77 -21.38 -13.83 0.27
C THR A 77 -20.00 -13.88 0.93
N ILE A 78 -19.25 -14.98 0.76
CA ILE A 78 -17.87 -15.17 1.29
C ILE A 78 -16.94 -14.00 0.96
N LEU A 79 -17.16 -13.29 -0.16
CA LEU A 79 -16.33 -12.17 -0.61
C LEU A 79 -16.59 -10.86 0.14
N TYR A 80 -17.76 -10.68 0.76
CA TYR A 80 -18.17 -9.42 1.39
C TYR A 80 -17.18 -8.94 2.46
N PRO A 81 -16.70 -9.79 3.41
CA PRO A 81 -15.78 -9.31 4.43
C PRO A 81 -14.39 -8.93 3.88
N TYR A 82 -13.96 -9.55 2.77
CA TYR A 82 -12.70 -9.19 2.09
C TYR A 82 -12.80 -7.81 1.42
N LEU A 83 -13.94 -7.48 0.83
CA LEU A 83 -14.20 -6.16 0.26
C LEU A 83 -14.25 -5.07 1.33
N GLU A 84 -14.85 -5.36 2.48
CA GLU A 84 -14.82 -4.44 3.63
C GLU A 84 -13.40 -4.25 4.19
N MET A 85 -12.62 -5.33 4.28
CA MET A 85 -11.19 -5.22 4.63
C MET A 85 -10.42 -4.40 3.60
N PHE A 86 -10.66 -4.59 2.30
CA PHE A 86 -10.04 -3.79 1.25
C PHE A 86 -10.38 -2.30 1.38
N LYS A 87 -11.63 -1.97 1.75
CA LYS A 87 -12.05 -0.59 2.06
C LYS A 87 -11.25 -0.01 3.22
N VAL A 88 -11.14 -0.75 4.33
CA VAL A 88 -10.39 -0.30 5.52
C VAL A 88 -8.91 -0.06 5.16
N ILE A 89 -8.27 -0.98 4.43
CA ILE A 89 -6.87 -0.80 3.96
C ILE A 89 -6.76 0.45 3.10
N SER A 90 -7.66 0.62 2.13
CA SER A 90 -7.62 1.75 1.19
C SER A 90 -7.67 3.08 1.92
N VAL A 91 -8.59 3.23 2.89
CA VAL A 91 -8.70 4.43 3.73
C VAL A 91 -7.42 4.66 4.52
N MET A 92 -6.88 3.63 5.17
CA MET A 92 -5.64 3.75 5.95
C MET A 92 -4.43 4.11 5.08
N LEU A 93 -4.35 3.57 3.86
CA LEU A 93 -3.30 3.91 2.89
C LEU A 93 -3.44 5.34 2.37
N ILE A 94 -4.66 5.84 2.15
CA ILE A 94 -4.89 7.25 1.78
C ILE A 94 -4.37 8.17 2.87
N PHE A 95 -4.70 7.91 4.14
CA PHE A 95 -4.17 8.73 5.23
C PHE A 95 -2.65 8.61 5.36
N THR A 96 -2.11 7.41 5.20
CA THR A 96 -0.64 7.18 5.19
C THR A 96 0.02 7.92 4.03
N LEU A 97 -0.62 7.98 2.85
CA LEU A 97 -0.15 8.72 1.69
C LEU A 97 -0.15 10.22 1.89
N ILE A 98 -1.23 10.77 2.43
CA ILE A 98 -1.29 12.19 2.78
C ILE A 98 -0.14 12.53 3.73
N ALA A 99 0.10 11.67 4.73
CA ALA A 99 1.28 11.80 5.59
C ALA A 99 2.59 11.73 4.80
N THR A 100 2.70 10.86 3.79
CA THR A 100 3.91 10.73 2.95
C THR A 100 4.28 11.98 2.16
N LYS A 101 3.29 12.81 1.79
CA LYS A 101 3.50 14.03 1.01
C LYS A 101 4.03 15.20 1.86
N THR A 102 3.92 15.11 3.19
CA THR A 102 4.39 16.17 4.08
C THR A 102 5.91 16.32 4.04
N LYS A 103 6.42 17.57 4.16
CA LYS A 103 7.87 17.83 4.19
C LYS A 103 8.62 16.99 5.24
N PRO A 104 8.12 16.85 6.49
CA PRO A 104 8.75 16.02 7.51
C PRO A 104 8.92 14.54 7.11
N PHE A 105 7.98 14.01 6.31
CA PHE A 105 8.05 12.63 5.85
C PHE A 105 9.11 12.41 4.80
N LYS A 106 9.20 13.32 3.83
CA LYS A 106 10.29 13.32 2.85
C LYS A 106 11.66 13.43 3.55
N GLU A 107 11.76 14.27 4.57
CA GLU A 107 12.98 14.42 5.36
C GLU A 107 13.39 13.13 6.09
N ILE A 108 12.45 12.44 6.76
CA ILE A 108 12.73 11.16 7.45
C ILE A 108 13.14 10.07 6.46
N ILE A 109 12.46 9.94 5.32
CA ILE A 109 12.85 8.97 4.28
C ILE A 109 14.27 9.24 3.75
N ASN A 110 14.66 10.51 3.69
CA ASN A 110 16.00 10.94 3.29
C ASN A 110 17.02 10.91 4.44
N GLY A 111 16.66 10.34 5.60
CA GLY A 111 17.56 10.15 6.74
C GLY A 111 17.69 11.36 7.67
N LYS A 112 16.88 12.41 7.51
CA LYS A 112 16.88 13.60 8.37
C LYS A 112 15.89 13.45 9.53
N PHE A 113 16.40 12.89 10.63
CA PHE A 113 15.63 12.66 11.86
C PHE A 113 15.66 13.86 12.81
N THR A 114 15.05 14.97 12.42
CA THR A 114 14.90 16.12 13.33
C THR A 114 13.84 15.81 14.42
N LYS A 115 13.98 16.41 15.61
CA LYS A 115 13.00 16.25 16.70
C LYS A 115 11.57 16.57 16.27
N LYS A 116 11.40 17.62 15.46
CA LYS A 116 10.10 18.04 14.92
C LYS A 116 9.47 16.97 14.02
N ASN A 117 10.27 16.37 13.14
CA ASN A 117 9.78 15.33 12.23
C ASN A 117 9.41 14.06 12.98
N LEU A 118 10.22 13.68 13.97
CA LEU A 118 9.96 12.53 14.83
C LEU A 118 8.64 12.69 15.60
N ILE A 119 8.41 13.86 16.23
CA ILE A 119 7.16 14.14 16.94
C ILE A 119 5.96 14.04 16.01
N LEU A 120 6.04 14.62 14.81
CA LEU A 120 4.94 14.56 13.85
C LEU A 120 4.64 13.11 13.41
N PHE A 121 5.68 12.32 13.13
CA PHE A 121 5.53 10.92 12.76
C PHE A 121 4.90 10.09 13.87
N PHE A 122 5.38 10.31 15.09
CA PHE A 122 4.82 9.66 16.27
C PHE A 122 3.32 9.98 16.40
N ILE A 123 2.91 11.24 16.25
CA ILE A 123 1.49 11.64 16.31
C ILE A 123 0.69 10.97 15.17
N ILE A 124 1.16 11.06 13.93
CA ILE A 124 0.47 10.50 12.77
C ILE A 124 0.27 8.99 12.92
N PHE A 125 1.34 8.24 13.19
CA PHE A 125 1.25 6.79 13.30
C PHE A 125 0.46 6.34 14.54
N THR A 126 0.50 7.10 15.64
CA THR A 126 -0.37 6.84 16.80
C THR A 126 -1.84 7.00 16.42
N ILE A 127 -2.21 8.10 15.76
CA ILE A 127 -3.59 8.32 15.29
C ILE A 127 -4.00 7.21 14.33
N LEU A 128 -3.16 6.86 13.35
CA LEU A 128 -3.45 5.78 12.42
C LEU A 128 -3.62 4.43 13.12
N GLY A 129 -2.81 4.12 14.13
CA GLY A 129 -2.94 2.89 14.92
C GLY A 129 -4.24 2.83 15.73
N ILE A 130 -4.65 3.96 16.31
CA ILE A 130 -5.95 4.10 17.00
C ILE A 130 -7.10 3.92 16.00
N LEU A 131 -7.07 4.64 14.87
CA LEU A 131 -8.10 4.53 13.83
C LEU A 131 -8.17 3.12 13.26
N ALA A 132 -7.03 2.46 13.01
CA ALA A 132 -7.00 1.07 12.56
C ALA A 132 -7.51 0.08 13.62
N SER A 133 -7.57 0.47 14.90
CA SER A 133 -8.24 -0.31 15.96
C SER A 133 -9.74 -0.09 15.99
N MET A 134 -10.20 1.13 15.65
CA MET A 134 -11.61 1.51 15.64
C MET A 134 -12.33 1.05 14.36
N TYR A 135 -11.67 1.15 13.21
CA TYR A 135 -12.21 0.70 11.93
C TYR A 135 -11.84 -0.77 11.72
N HIS A 136 -12.72 -1.64 12.18
CA HIS A 136 -12.62 -3.08 12.04
C HIS A 136 -13.83 -3.65 11.28
N VAL A 137 -13.67 -4.86 10.76
CA VAL A 137 -14.77 -5.68 10.25
C VAL A 137 -15.10 -6.72 11.31
N THR A 138 -16.38 -6.88 11.60
CA THR A 138 -16.87 -7.83 12.60
C THR A 138 -17.43 -9.06 11.90
N ILE A 139 -16.99 -10.25 12.32
CA ILE A 139 -17.49 -11.56 11.87
C ILE A 139 -17.65 -12.40 13.12
N ASP A 140 -18.85 -12.90 13.39
CA ASP A 140 -19.14 -13.75 14.54
C ASP A 140 -18.51 -13.23 15.86
N ASP A 141 -18.79 -11.95 16.15
CA ASP A 141 -18.26 -11.17 17.29
C ASP A 141 -16.74 -11.00 17.36
N SER A 142 -16.03 -11.41 16.31
CA SER A 142 -14.58 -11.30 16.18
C SER A 142 -14.20 -10.11 15.29
N TYR A 143 -13.19 -9.34 15.71
CA TYR A 143 -12.78 -8.12 15.02
C TYR A 143 -11.53 -8.34 14.15
N ALA A 144 -11.71 -8.23 12.83
CA ALA A 144 -10.64 -8.17 11.83
C ALA A 144 -10.20 -6.71 11.60
N ASN A 145 -8.90 -6.44 11.59
CA ASN A 145 -8.36 -5.09 11.45
C ASN A 145 -6.97 -5.09 10.80
N VAL A 146 -6.46 -3.89 10.51
CA VAL A 146 -5.15 -3.67 9.86
C VAL A 146 -4.14 -2.98 10.78
N ARG A 147 -4.40 -2.95 12.08
CA ARG A 147 -3.56 -2.22 13.06
C ARG A 147 -2.10 -2.69 13.04
N ASN A 148 -1.91 -4.00 12.98
CA ASN A 148 -0.57 -4.60 12.97
C ASN A 148 0.23 -4.18 11.74
N LEU A 149 -0.40 -4.03 10.57
CA LEU A 149 0.24 -3.48 9.36
C LEU A 149 0.74 -2.06 9.60
N ILE A 150 -0.07 -1.18 10.18
CA ILE A 150 0.31 0.22 10.44
C ILE A 150 1.49 0.31 11.41
N MET A 151 1.50 -0.49 12.48
CA MET A 151 2.60 -0.51 13.44
C MET A 151 3.89 -1.09 12.85
N MET A 152 3.78 -2.12 12.01
CA MET A 152 4.93 -2.68 11.27
C MET A 152 5.55 -1.61 10.36
N ILE A 153 4.70 -0.88 9.61
CA ILE A 153 5.13 0.21 8.73
C ILE A 153 5.82 1.32 9.53
N ALA A 154 5.24 1.72 10.67
CA ALA A 154 5.81 2.74 11.56
C ALA A 154 7.24 2.35 11.99
N GLY A 155 7.44 1.10 12.38
CA GLY A 155 8.76 0.57 12.75
C GLY A 155 9.74 0.50 11.58
N LEU A 156 9.29 0.02 10.42
CA LEU A 156 10.13 -0.12 9.22
C LEU A 156 10.60 1.21 8.60
N ILE A 157 9.96 2.34 8.95
CA ILE A 157 10.30 3.67 8.45
C ILE A 157 10.96 4.51 9.53
N GLY A 158 10.31 4.63 10.68
CA GLY A 158 10.73 5.50 11.78
C GLY A 158 11.65 4.82 12.79
N GLY A 159 11.95 3.53 12.60
CA GLY A 159 12.84 2.77 13.47
C GLY A 159 12.29 2.61 14.90
N PRO A 160 13.16 2.32 15.88
CA PRO A 160 12.74 2.09 17.27
C PRO A 160 12.16 3.33 17.95
N ILE A 161 12.59 4.53 17.54
CA ILE A 161 12.17 5.80 18.16
C ILE A 161 10.69 6.08 17.87
N ILE A 162 10.18 5.65 16.71
CA ILE A 162 8.77 5.84 16.33
C ILE A 162 7.97 4.56 16.49
N GLY A 163 8.46 3.44 15.96
CA GLY A 163 7.69 2.19 15.91
C GLY A 163 7.31 1.64 17.28
N ILE A 164 8.26 1.61 18.23
CA ILE A 164 8.01 1.02 19.55
C ILE A 164 7.02 1.87 20.36
N PRO A 165 7.22 3.19 20.54
CA PRO A 165 6.28 3.99 21.33
C PRO A 165 4.87 4.04 20.73
N THR A 166 4.75 4.18 19.41
CA THR A 166 3.43 4.20 18.74
C THR A 166 2.71 2.85 18.87
N ALA A 167 3.44 1.73 18.76
CA ALA A 167 2.88 0.40 18.95
C ALA A 167 2.46 0.11 20.39
N ILE A 168 3.20 0.61 21.38
CA ILE A 168 2.79 0.56 22.80
C ILE A 168 1.47 1.29 23.00
N ILE A 169 1.36 2.54 22.53
CA ILE A 169 0.14 3.34 22.72
C ILE A 169 -1.04 2.73 21.97
N SER A 170 -0.83 2.29 20.72
CA SER A 170 -1.87 1.62 19.95
C SER A 170 -2.29 0.27 20.57
N GLY A 171 -1.34 -0.47 21.14
CA GLY A 171 -1.61 -1.70 21.89
C GLY A 171 -2.41 -1.44 23.17
N ILE A 172 -2.06 -0.41 23.95
CA ILE A 172 -2.81 0.02 25.14
C ILE A 172 -4.23 0.42 24.74
N PHE A 173 -4.39 1.18 23.65
CA PHE A 173 -5.71 1.54 23.14
C PHE A 173 -6.51 0.28 22.75
N ARG A 174 -5.90 -0.65 22.01
CA ARG A 174 -6.55 -1.93 21.67
C ARG A 174 -6.96 -2.72 22.92
N TYR A 175 -6.13 -2.74 23.95
CA TYR A 175 -6.45 -3.39 25.22
C TYR A 175 -7.66 -2.73 25.89
N SER A 176 -7.73 -1.40 25.89
CA SER A 176 -8.83 -0.64 26.50
C SER A 176 -10.20 -0.84 25.86
N ILE A 177 -10.26 -1.28 24.59
CA ILE A 177 -11.52 -1.65 23.92
C ILE A 177 -12.15 -2.89 24.58
N GLY A 178 -11.36 -3.73 25.25
CA GLY A 178 -11.83 -4.97 25.85
C GLY A 178 -12.14 -6.06 24.81
N GLY A 179 -12.89 -7.08 25.26
CA GLY A 179 -13.16 -8.30 24.50
C GLY A 179 -12.16 -9.42 24.77
N PRO A 180 -12.48 -10.65 24.34
CA PRO A 180 -11.74 -11.85 24.75
C PRO A 180 -10.33 -11.94 24.14
N THR A 181 -10.06 -11.22 23.05
CA THR A 181 -8.75 -11.11 22.41
C THR A 181 -8.04 -9.79 22.71
N ALA A 182 -8.51 -8.99 23.68
CA ALA A 182 -7.92 -7.68 23.99
C ALA A 182 -6.43 -7.75 24.32
N PHE A 183 -6.07 -8.62 25.26
CA PHE A 183 -4.71 -8.83 25.70
C PHE A 183 -3.77 -9.35 24.60
N PRO A 184 -4.05 -10.49 23.94
CA PRO A 184 -3.16 -10.99 22.90
C PRO A 184 -3.05 -10.05 21.70
N CYS A 185 -4.15 -9.41 21.28
CA CYS A 185 -4.10 -8.41 20.22
C CYS A 185 -3.19 -7.23 20.60
N ALA A 186 -3.26 -6.75 21.84
CA ALA A 186 -2.40 -5.67 22.32
C ALA A 186 -0.92 -6.08 22.32
N VAL A 187 -0.60 -7.28 22.84
CA VAL A 187 0.76 -7.83 22.85
C VAL A 187 1.30 -7.97 21.42
N SER A 188 0.53 -8.59 20.53
CA SER A 188 0.87 -8.71 19.12
C SER A 188 1.16 -7.34 18.51
N THR A 189 0.30 -6.34 18.72
CA THR A 189 0.51 -4.97 18.22
C THR A 189 1.88 -4.39 18.57
N VAL A 190 2.29 -4.55 19.83
CA VAL A 190 3.61 -4.10 20.30
C VAL A 190 4.72 -4.86 19.58
N ILE A 191 4.60 -6.19 19.48
CA ILE A 191 5.57 -7.04 18.78
C ILE A 191 5.69 -6.63 17.30
N SER A 192 4.59 -6.30 16.62
CA SER A 192 4.62 -5.78 15.24
C SER A 192 5.53 -4.56 15.10
N GLY A 193 5.32 -3.56 15.96
CA GLY A 193 6.13 -2.35 15.97
C GLY A 193 7.60 -2.64 16.28
N VAL A 194 7.86 -3.49 17.27
CA VAL A 194 9.21 -3.90 17.66
C VAL A 194 9.93 -4.62 16.52
N LEU A 195 9.27 -5.58 15.85
CA LEU A 195 9.87 -6.32 14.73
C LEU A 195 10.17 -5.40 13.54
N GLY A 196 9.25 -4.51 13.19
CA GLY A 196 9.48 -3.49 12.17
C GLY A 196 10.68 -2.60 12.52
N SER A 197 10.75 -2.12 13.76
CA SER A 197 11.85 -1.30 14.26
C SER A 197 13.19 -2.03 14.28
N LEU A 198 13.20 -3.32 14.65
CA LEU A 198 14.41 -4.14 14.66
C LEU A 198 14.94 -4.33 13.24
N LEU A 199 14.07 -4.70 12.30
CA LEU A 199 14.47 -4.90 10.91
C LEU A 199 14.88 -3.60 10.22
N TYR A 200 14.33 -2.46 10.63
CA TYR A 200 14.85 -1.16 10.21
C TYR A 200 16.33 -0.98 10.59
N ILE A 201 16.73 -1.34 11.80
CA ILE A 201 18.13 -1.25 12.26
C ILE A 201 18.99 -2.26 11.50
N LEU A 202 18.55 -3.52 11.43
CA LEU A 202 19.29 -4.60 10.77
C LEU A 202 19.49 -4.35 9.28
N ASN A 203 18.54 -3.65 8.63
CA ASN A 203 18.64 -3.26 7.22
C ASN A 203 19.37 -1.91 7.03
N GLY A 204 20.22 -1.51 7.97
CA GLY A 204 21.05 -0.30 7.86
C GLY A 204 20.25 0.99 7.85
N ARG A 205 19.18 1.06 8.65
CA ARG A 205 18.31 2.24 8.80
C ARG A 205 17.60 2.65 7.51
N LYS A 206 17.31 1.66 6.66
CA LYS A 206 16.58 1.81 5.40
C LYS A 206 15.35 0.93 5.42
N PHE A 207 14.29 1.40 4.78
CA PHE A 207 13.12 0.58 4.53
C PHE A 207 13.48 -0.68 3.70
N LEU A 208 12.84 -1.81 4.01
CA LEU A 208 13.09 -3.10 3.36
C LEU A 208 12.75 -3.07 1.85
N ARG A 209 13.39 -3.95 1.07
CA ARG A 209 12.95 -4.22 -0.30
C ARG A 209 11.57 -4.90 -0.30
N THR A 210 10.86 -4.87 -1.42
CA THR A 210 9.48 -5.39 -1.51
C THR A 210 9.32 -6.81 -1.03
N ILE A 211 10.13 -7.76 -1.54
CA ILE A 211 9.97 -9.17 -1.20
C ILE A 211 10.19 -9.40 0.32
N PRO A 212 11.28 -8.90 0.96
CA PRO A 212 11.44 -9.00 2.40
C PRO A 212 10.31 -8.35 3.22
N ALA A 213 9.84 -7.17 2.84
CA ALA A 213 8.77 -6.47 3.57
C ALA A 213 7.44 -7.25 3.53
N VAL A 214 7.08 -7.78 2.37
CA VAL A 214 5.86 -8.58 2.18
C VAL A 214 5.97 -9.92 2.89
N SER A 215 7.13 -10.59 2.78
CA SER A 215 7.40 -11.86 3.47
C SER A 215 7.34 -11.68 4.99
N LEU A 216 7.90 -10.59 5.51
CA LEU A 216 7.80 -10.24 6.92
C LEU A 216 6.34 -10.09 7.35
N MET A 217 5.53 -9.35 6.59
CA MET A 217 4.13 -9.13 6.96
C MET A 217 3.31 -10.43 6.90
N PHE A 218 3.57 -11.29 5.93
CA PHE A 218 2.97 -12.62 5.82
C PHE A 218 3.31 -13.48 7.04
N LEU A 219 4.60 -13.64 7.36
CA LEU A 219 5.07 -14.44 8.49
C LEU A 219 4.57 -13.87 9.82
N TYR A 220 4.60 -12.54 9.96
CA TYR A 220 4.09 -11.85 11.13
C TYR A 220 2.59 -12.10 11.33
N THR A 221 1.78 -12.12 10.27
CA THR A 221 0.34 -12.39 10.40
C THR A 221 0.08 -13.81 10.89
N GLY A 222 0.92 -14.78 10.51
CA GLY A 222 0.89 -16.12 11.12
C GLY A 222 1.29 -16.10 12.60
N LEU A 223 2.35 -15.38 12.95
CA LEU A 223 2.79 -15.21 14.34
C LEU A 223 1.71 -14.54 15.22
N ASP A 224 1.00 -13.54 14.68
CA ASP A 224 -0.13 -12.87 15.33
C ASP A 224 -1.20 -13.89 15.75
N MET A 225 -1.60 -14.77 14.83
CA MET A 225 -2.56 -15.84 15.15
C MET A 225 -2.01 -16.82 16.19
N LEU A 226 -0.72 -17.17 16.14
CA LEU A 226 -0.11 -18.01 17.18
C LEU A 226 -0.17 -17.35 18.55
N ILE A 227 0.12 -16.05 18.64
CA ILE A 227 0.01 -15.28 19.89
C ILE A 227 -1.42 -15.35 20.43
N ILE A 228 -2.43 -15.21 19.56
CA ILE A 228 -3.84 -15.34 19.93
C ILE A 228 -4.13 -16.75 20.47
N VAL A 229 -3.67 -17.80 19.79
CA VAL A 229 -3.88 -19.20 20.23
C VAL A 229 -3.24 -19.48 21.59
N PHE A 230 -2.03 -18.98 21.85
CA PHE A 230 -1.31 -19.25 23.10
C PHE A 230 -1.83 -18.47 24.30
N LEU A 231 -2.37 -17.27 24.08
CA LEU A 231 -2.76 -16.35 25.16
C LEU A 231 -4.29 -16.25 25.34
N THR A 232 -5.09 -16.97 24.54
CA THR A 232 -6.55 -17.04 24.67
C THR A 232 -7.01 -18.49 24.73
N PRO A 233 -7.98 -18.83 25.61
CA PRO A 233 -8.57 -20.16 25.68
C PRO A 233 -9.00 -20.73 24.33
N SER A 234 -8.74 -22.02 24.10
CA SER A 234 -8.92 -22.69 22.81
C SER A 234 -10.35 -22.63 22.27
N ASN A 235 -11.35 -22.60 23.16
CA ASN A 235 -12.76 -22.46 22.79
C ASN A 235 -13.09 -21.09 22.16
N ILE A 236 -12.23 -20.10 22.33
CA ILE A 236 -12.38 -18.76 21.74
C ILE A 236 -11.35 -18.55 20.61
N SER A 237 -10.10 -18.96 20.82
CA SER A 237 -9.03 -18.68 19.86
C SER A 237 -9.15 -19.49 18.57
N ILE A 238 -9.65 -20.73 18.62
CA ILE A 238 -9.81 -21.56 17.42
C ILE A 238 -10.87 -20.97 16.46
N PRO A 239 -12.11 -20.65 16.91
CA PRO A 239 -13.08 -19.95 16.06
C PRO A 239 -12.51 -18.62 15.54
N TYR A 240 -11.92 -17.81 16.42
CA TYR A 240 -11.33 -16.53 16.03
C TYR A 240 -10.30 -16.68 14.90
N VAL A 241 -9.37 -17.64 15.00
CA VAL A 241 -8.36 -17.86 13.97
C VAL A 241 -8.99 -18.38 12.69
N SER A 242 -9.96 -19.29 12.76
CA SER A 242 -10.67 -19.81 11.57
C SER A 242 -11.29 -18.68 10.75
N ASP A 243 -11.95 -17.74 11.43
CA ASP A 243 -12.73 -16.71 10.77
C ASP A 243 -11.86 -15.50 10.38
N ILE A 244 -10.95 -15.08 11.26
CA ILE A 244 -10.24 -13.80 11.12
C ILE A 244 -8.91 -13.94 10.37
N TYR A 245 -8.21 -15.08 10.48
CA TYR A 245 -6.89 -15.23 9.87
C TYR A 245 -6.88 -15.00 8.36
N PRO A 246 -7.79 -15.59 7.54
CA PRO A 246 -7.75 -15.41 6.09
C PRO A 246 -7.91 -13.93 5.68
N LEU A 247 -8.79 -13.21 6.39
CA LEU A 247 -9.08 -11.80 6.15
C LEU A 247 -7.92 -10.90 6.54
N MET A 248 -7.37 -11.09 7.73
CA MET A 248 -6.22 -10.30 8.19
C MET A 248 -4.97 -10.61 7.37
N LEU A 249 -4.77 -11.86 6.94
CA LEU A 249 -3.66 -12.23 6.05
C LEU A 249 -3.78 -11.51 4.72
N PHE A 250 -4.95 -11.60 4.07
CA PHE A 250 -5.23 -10.86 2.84
C PHE A 250 -4.97 -9.36 3.03
N ALA A 251 -5.55 -8.78 4.08
CA ALA A 251 -5.52 -7.35 4.28
C ALA A 251 -4.11 -6.82 4.57
N ASN A 252 -3.40 -7.48 5.48
CA ASN A 252 -2.07 -7.06 5.90
C ASN A 252 -1.03 -7.23 4.78
N VAL A 253 -1.06 -8.36 4.07
CA VAL A 253 -0.11 -8.63 2.98
C VAL A 253 -0.36 -7.69 1.80
N LEU A 254 -1.62 -7.55 1.37
CA LEU A 254 -1.98 -6.62 0.30
C LEU A 254 -1.65 -5.18 0.68
N GLY A 255 -2.00 -4.76 1.90
CA GLY A 255 -1.67 -3.43 2.40
C GLY A 255 -0.17 -3.16 2.41
N MET A 256 0.67 -4.13 2.79
CA MET A 256 2.13 -4.00 2.72
C MET A 256 2.62 -3.89 1.26
N ILE A 257 2.09 -4.68 0.33
CA ILE A 257 2.43 -4.58 -1.09
C ILE A 257 2.15 -3.17 -1.61
N LEU A 258 0.92 -2.69 -1.41
CA LEU A 258 0.49 -1.36 -1.84
C LEU A 258 1.33 -0.27 -1.19
N PHE A 259 1.62 -0.40 0.10
CA PHE A 259 2.45 0.54 0.83
C PHE A 259 3.88 0.62 0.27
N VAL A 260 4.50 -0.52 -0.04
CA VAL A 260 5.84 -0.54 -0.65
C VAL A 260 5.83 0.09 -2.04
N MET A 261 4.78 -0.13 -2.84
CA MET A 261 4.63 0.50 -4.15
C MET A 261 4.60 2.03 -4.02
N ILE A 262 3.77 2.54 -3.10
CA ILE A 262 3.69 3.97 -2.75
C ILE A 262 5.08 4.52 -2.37
N LEU A 263 5.80 3.81 -1.49
CA LEU A 263 7.13 4.26 -1.04
C LEU A 263 8.17 4.28 -2.16
N LYS A 264 8.14 3.29 -3.06
CA LYS A 264 9.06 3.23 -4.21
C LYS A 264 8.85 4.43 -5.13
N GLU A 265 7.61 4.79 -5.43
CA GLU A 265 7.34 5.96 -6.28
C GLU A 265 7.77 7.25 -5.60
N GLN A 266 7.52 7.43 -4.30
CA GLN A 266 7.99 8.64 -3.59
C GLN A 266 9.51 8.81 -3.64
N LYS A 267 10.26 7.69 -3.58
CA LYS A 267 11.72 7.71 -3.77
C LYS A 267 12.11 7.97 -5.23
N SER A 268 11.32 7.48 -6.20
CA SER A 268 11.54 7.69 -7.63
C SER A 268 11.31 9.15 -8.01
N GLY A 269 10.19 9.76 -7.62
CA GLY A 269 9.89 11.18 -7.88
C GLY A 269 10.72 12.17 -7.08
N SER A 270 11.42 11.72 -6.03
CA SER A 270 12.42 12.54 -5.31
C SER A 270 13.79 12.55 -5.99
N LYS A 271 14.10 11.57 -6.85
CA LYS A 271 15.14 11.76 -7.86
C LYS A 271 14.51 12.63 -8.93
N LYS A 272 15.06 13.82 -9.20
CA LYS A 272 14.66 14.56 -10.40
C LYS A 272 14.69 13.54 -11.55
N PRO A 273 13.60 13.30 -12.30
CA PRO A 273 13.78 12.73 -13.62
C PRO A 273 14.81 13.64 -14.29
N ILE A 274 15.83 13.05 -14.92
CA ILE A 274 16.72 13.83 -15.80
C ILE A 274 15.76 14.65 -16.64
N SER A 275 15.83 15.99 -16.52
CA SER A 275 14.87 16.86 -17.21
C SER A 275 14.88 16.44 -18.67
N TYR A 276 13.74 16.46 -19.36
CA TYR A 276 13.74 16.21 -20.81
C TYR A 276 14.76 17.12 -21.53
N GLU A 277 15.02 18.30 -20.97
CA GLU A 277 16.12 19.20 -21.37
C GLU A 277 17.52 18.62 -21.08
N GLU A 278 17.77 18.03 -19.91
CA GLU A 278 19.06 17.40 -19.57
C GLU A 278 19.33 16.14 -20.43
N LEU A 279 18.29 15.36 -20.77
CA LEU A 279 18.40 14.23 -21.70
C LEU A 279 18.75 14.72 -23.11
N LYS A 280 18.07 15.77 -23.59
CA LYS A 280 18.38 16.41 -24.88
C LYS A 280 19.78 17.02 -24.92
N ILE A 281 20.21 17.67 -23.84
CA ILE A 281 21.57 18.22 -23.74
C ILE A 281 22.58 17.09 -23.83
N LYS A 282 22.36 15.98 -23.14
CA LYS A 282 23.27 14.83 -23.19
C LYS A 282 23.28 14.12 -24.55
N GLU A 283 22.13 14.03 -25.21
CA GLU A 283 22.07 13.54 -26.59
C GLU A 283 22.80 14.49 -27.56
N MET A 284 22.66 15.81 -27.37
CA MET A 284 23.41 16.82 -28.15
C MET A 284 24.92 16.76 -27.88
N GLU A 285 25.35 16.58 -26.63
CA GLU A 285 26.76 16.42 -26.26
C GLU A 285 27.37 15.20 -26.95
N ASN A 286 26.68 14.04 -26.90
CA ASN A 286 27.13 12.83 -27.59
C ASN A 286 27.20 13.01 -29.12
N MET A 287 26.24 13.73 -29.72
CA MET A 287 26.30 14.01 -31.16
C MET A 287 27.46 14.94 -31.50
N LEU A 288 27.78 15.93 -30.66
CA LEU A 288 28.92 16.82 -30.85
C LEU A 288 30.24 16.06 -30.80
N GLU A 289 30.42 15.16 -29.82
CA GLU A 289 31.60 14.28 -29.76
C GLU A 289 31.75 13.43 -31.03
N GLU A 290 30.66 12.88 -31.56
CA GLU A 290 30.70 12.10 -32.81
C GLU A 290 31.09 12.96 -34.04
N TYR A 291 30.69 14.24 -34.06
CA TYR A 291 31.08 15.17 -35.12
C TYR A 291 32.55 15.57 -35.01
N ASP A 292 33.05 15.83 -33.80
CA ASP A 292 34.45 16.17 -33.57
C ASP A 292 35.38 15.02 -34.02
N GLU A 293 35.04 13.76 -33.69
CA GLU A 293 35.79 12.59 -34.17
C GLU A 293 35.81 12.47 -35.70
N LYS A 294 34.69 12.81 -36.38
CA LYS A 294 34.62 12.79 -37.84
C LYS A 294 35.45 13.90 -38.47
N ILE A 295 35.46 15.10 -37.88
CA ILE A 295 36.26 16.22 -38.35
C ILE A 295 37.75 15.88 -38.23
N GLU A 296 38.19 15.37 -37.08
CA GLU A 296 39.59 15.00 -36.85
C GLU A 296 40.06 13.95 -37.86
N LYS A 297 39.19 12.99 -38.18
CA LYS A 297 39.47 11.96 -39.19
C LYS A 297 39.56 12.52 -40.61
N LEU A 298 38.69 13.47 -40.96
CA LEU A 298 38.72 14.17 -42.24
C LEU A 298 39.98 15.04 -42.38
N GLU A 299 40.39 15.73 -41.32
CA GLU A 299 41.62 16.53 -41.29
C GLU A 299 42.84 15.65 -41.53
N GLN A 300 42.92 14.49 -40.86
CA GLN A 300 43.98 13.51 -41.08
C GLN A 300 44.01 12.97 -42.52
N ASP A 301 42.85 12.71 -43.12
CA ASP A 301 42.76 12.22 -44.49
C ASP A 301 43.14 13.30 -45.52
N ILE A 302 42.76 14.56 -45.29
CA ILE A 302 43.18 15.71 -46.11
C ILE A 302 44.71 15.89 -46.03
N GLU A 303 45.29 15.77 -44.83
CA GLU A 303 46.73 15.92 -44.64
C GLU A 303 47.51 14.78 -45.34
N LYS A 304 47.01 13.54 -45.28
CA LYS A 304 47.55 12.42 -46.05
C LYS A 304 47.47 12.63 -47.56
N LEU A 305 46.40 13.23 -48.06
CA LEU A 305 46.24 13.52 -49.48
C LEU A 305 47.21 14.62 -49.93
N LYS A 306 47.35 15.71 -49.16
CA LYS A 306 48.34 16.77 -49.44
C LYS A 306 49.77 16.24 -49.47
N ASN A 307 50.11 15.31 -48.58
CA ASN A 307 51.44 14.71 -48.52
C ASN A 307 51.70 13.64 -49.61
N LYS A 308 50.69 13.24 -50.38
CA LYS A 308 50.83 12.34 -51.54
C LYS A 308 50.99 13.08 -52.88
N GLU A 309 50.75 14.39 -52.92
CA GLU A 309 50.89 15.23 -54.12
C GLU A 309 52.27 15.92 -54.23
N VAL A 310 53.24 15.54 -53.39
CA VAL A 310 54.66 15.94 -53.44
C VAL A 310 55.52 14.74 -53.82
#